data_AF-A0A0X2NPN0-F1
#
_entry.id   AF-A0A0X2NPN0-F1
#
_cell.length_a   1.000
_cell.length_b   1.000
_cell.length_c   1.000
_cell.angle_alpha   90.00
_cell.angle_beta   90.00
_cell.angle_gamma   90.00
#
_symmetry.space_group_name_H-M   'P 1'
#
loop_
_entity.id
_entity.type
_entity.pdbx_description
1 polymer ?
#
loop_
_entity_poly.entity_id
_entity_poly.type
_entity_poly.pdbx_seq_one_letter_code
_entity_poly.pdbx_strand_id
1 'polypeptide(L)'
;MATVVLACGVLPPSLQDAVHDTVPDPVTLSGVPGRKELKLLDELAATYLPADSTPSLDEIAAQPDVPHQASPVSAPQEPDEPVRVVVVGSDAALAAVVTRLMRIDALWISVGFVPTDATSSIATVWGLDAGQLPGAAALDTALTGAAQPTALIRDDTGTVTLGCAEIFHAGSTMVGEVIVDSETLFLNDSSVRWNGRPGPYGARFVPTTGAPGLAATPLTTPSTQDSVAAQHPPKKRLFGLLGGTAQPGGVDPDTVLTGRALQAGGEKLTVVRDGVAHPRPVSSVTFYRHLRDGQFVRR
;
A
#
# COMPACT_ATOMS: atom_id res chain seq x y z
N MET A 1 10.83 5.84 24.58
CA MET A 1 10.02 5.69 23.37
C MET A 1 8.70 5.08 23.78
N ALA A 2 7.60 5.80 23.58
CA ALA A 2 6.26 5.31 23.83
C ALA A 2 5.85 4.37 22.70
N THR A 3 5.43 3.15 23.02
CA THR A 3 5.07 2.15 22.01
C THR A 3 3.65 1.65 22.24
N VAL A 4 2.84 1.68 21.18
CA VAL A 4 1.48 1.13 21.15
C VAL A 4 1.45 0.00 20.13
N VAL A 5 1.01 -1.19 20.54
CA VAL A 5 0.85 -2.33 19.65
C VAL A 5 -0.61 -2.55 19.34
N LEU A 6 -0.94 -2.60 18.05
CA LEU A 6 -2.28 -2.82 17.51
C LEU A 6 -2.35 -4.25 16.98
N ALA A 7 -3.04 -5.12 17.70
CA ALA A 7 -3.35 -6.49 17.27
C ALA A 7 -4.65 -6.46 16.45
N CYS A 8 -4.54 -6.54 15.13
CA CYS A 8 -5.66 -6.37 14.20
C CYS A 8 -6.21 -7.72 13.74
N GLY A 9 -7.44 -8.03 14.17
CA GLY A 9 -8.12 -9.28 13.86
C GLY A 9 -7.65 -10.45 14.72
N VAL A 10 -7.89 -11.67 14.22
CA VAL A 10 -7.46 -12.88 14.91
C VAL A 10 -6.03 -13.20 14.52
N LEU A 11 -5.12 -13.16 15.48
CA LEU A 11 -3.71 -13.47 15.26
C LEU A 11 -3.48 -14.99 15.17
N PRO A 12 -2.51 -15.46 14.36
CA PRO A 12 -2.05 -16.85 14.45
C PRO A 12 -1.55 -17.18 15.87
N PRO A 13 -1.76 -18.40 16.39
CA PRO A 13 -1.44 -18.73 17.79
C PRO A 13 -0.01 -18.39 18.20
N SER A 14 0.98 -18.73 17.37
CA SER A 14 2.39 -18.42 17.67
C SER A 14 2.70 -16.93 17.77
N LEU A 15 1.96 -16.10 17.04
CA LEU A 15 2.10 -14.65 17.09
C LEU A 15 1.29 -14.04 18.23
N GLN A 16 0.13 -14.63 18.54
CA GLN A 16 -0.67 -14.26 19.70
C GLN A 16 0.12 -14.46 21.00
N ASP A 17 0.77 -15.62 21.15
CA ASP A 17 1.62 -15.93 22.30
C ASP A 17 2.80 -14.94 22.39
N ALA A 18 3.50 -14.71 21.28
CA ALA A 18 4.62 -13.76 21.24
C ALA A 18 4.21 -12.32 21.63
N VAL A 19 3.04 -11.86 21.16
CA VAL A 19 2.50 -10.55 21.54
C VAL A 19 2.12 -10.53 23.01
N HIS A 20 1.45 -11.57 23.52
CA HIS A 20 1.05 -11.66 24.93
C HIS A 20 2.26 -11.65 25.88
N ASP A 21 3.33 -12.37 25.53
CA ASP A 21 4.52 -12.52 26.36
C ASP A 21 5.41 -11.27 26.36
N THR A 22 5.40 -10.49 25.27
CA THR A 22 6.35 -9.38 25.05
C THR A 22 5.72 -8.02 25.30
N VAL A 23 4.43 -7.86 25.01
CA VAL A 23 3.77 -6.56 24.95
C VAL A 23 2.82 -6.40 26.13
N PRO A 24 3.06 -5.44 27.03
CA PRO A 24 2.06 -5.09 28.03
C PRO A 24 0.86 -4.41 27.33
N ASP A 25 -0.34 -4.92 27.58
CA ASP A 25 -1.62 -4.35 27.15
C ASP A 25 -1.75 -4.02 25.64
N PRO A 26 -1.62 -5.02 24.73
CA PRO A 26 -1.84 -4.79 23.30
C PRO A 26 -3.29 -4.37 23.02
N VAL A 27 -3.47 -3.37 22.15
CA VAL A 27 -4.80 -2.92 21.74
C VAL A 27 -5.35 -3.89 20.70
N THR A 28 -6.43 -4.59 21.04
CA THR A 28 -7.12 -5.49 20.10
C THR A 28 -8.12 -4.72 19.26
N LEU A 29 -8.01 -4.84 17.94
CA LEU A 29 -8.85 -4.16 16.96
C LEU A 29 -9.49 -5.14 15.97
N SER A 30 -10.48 -4.67 15.22
CA SER A 30 -11.01 -5.37 14.04
C SER A 30 -9.91 -5.66 13.02
N GLY A 31 -10.11 -6.70 12.19
CA GLY A 31 -9.13 -7.13 11.18
C GLY A 31 -8.73 -6.03 10.19
N VAL A 32 -9.65 -5.11 9.89
CA VAL A 32 -9.35 -3.82 9.26
C VAL A 32 -10.01 -2.75 10.14
N PRO A 33 -9.24 -2.01 10.95
CA PRO A 33 -9.80 -1.12 11.95
C PRO A 33 -10.48 0.10 11.32
N GLY A 34 -11.67 0.42 11.83
CA GLY A 34 -12.45 1.55 11.34
C GLY A 34 -12.09 2.89 12.01
N ARG A 35 -12.72 3.97 11.54
CA ARG A 35 -12.51 5.33 12.10
C ARG A 35 -12.69 5.42 13.62
N LYS A 36 -13.66 4.69 14.18
CA LYS A 36 -13.95 4.72 15.63
C LYS A 36 -12.81 4.09 16.44
N GLU A 37 -12.34 2.94 15.99
CA GLU A 37 -11.23 2.21 16.62
C GLU A 37 -9.94 3.01 16.54
N LEU A 38 -9.65 3.63 15.39
CA LEU A 38 -8.42 4.40 15.18
C LEU A 38 -8.41 5.80 15.83
N LYS A 39 -9.44 6.17 16.61
CA LYS A 39 -9.45 7.46 17.35
C LYS A 39 -8.36 7.53 18.42
N LEU A 40 -7.92 6.38 18.94
CA LEU A 40 -6.80 6.32 19.89
C LEU A 40 -5.50 6.92 19.32
N LEU A 41 -5.33 6.93 17.98
CA LEU A 41 -4.15 7.53 17.33
C LEU A 41 -4.16 9.05 17.40
N ASP A 42 -5.35 9.68 17.38
CA ASP A 42 -5.50 11.11 17.61
C ASP A 42 -5.09 11.48 19.04
N GLU A 43 -5.55 10.69 20.00
CA GLU A 43 -5.26 10.87 21.42
C GLU A 43 -3.77 10.68 21.68
N LEU A 44 -3.16 9.68 21.04
CA LEU A 44 -1.71 9.43 21.08
C LEU A 44 -0.92 10.63 20.50
N ALA A 45 -1.27 11.09 19.29
CA ALA A 45 -0.59 12.22 18.66
C ALA A 45 -0.70 13.50 19.51
N ALA A 46 -1.90 13.82 20.02
CA ALA A 46 -2.13 15.01 20.84
C ALA A 46 -1.41 14.95 22.20
N THR A 47 -1.18 13.74 22.73
CA THR A 47 -0.46 13.55 24.00
C THR A 47 1.04 13.86 23.86
N TYR A 48 1.65 13.41 22.77
CA TYR A 48 3.11 13.48 22.58
C TYR A 48 3.59 14.66 21.72
N LEU A 49 2.68 15.28 20.96
CA LEU A 49 2.94 16.52 20.22
C LEU A 49 1.70 17.43 20.30
N PRO A 50 1.44 18.06 21.46
CA PRO A 50 0.25 18.90 21.66
C PRO A 50 0.27 20.19 20.83
N ALA A 51 1.45 20.65 20.42
CA ALA A 51 1.64 21.77 19.51
C ALA A 51 2.73 21.42 18.48
N ASP A 52 2.37 21.49 17.19
CA ASP A 52 3.31 21.34 16.08
C ASP A 52 3.75 22.74 15.60
N SER A 53 5.04 23.03 15.69
CA SER A 53 5.64 24.28 15.22
C SER A 53 6.13 24.20 13.78
N THR A 54 6.07 23.02 13.17
CA THR A 54 6.46 22.81 11.77
C THR A 54 5.37 23.35 10.84
N PRO A 55 5.73 23.71 9.58
CA PRO A 55 4.74 24.15 8.60
C PRO A 55 3.66 23.08 8.41
N SER A 56 2.41 23.52 8.41
CA SER A 56 1.25 22.69 8.10
C SER A 56 1.28 22.18 6.66
N LEU A 57 0.48 21.15 6.36
CA LEU A 57 0.36 20.61 5.00
C LEU A 57 -0.06 21.67 3.96
N ASP A 58 -0.96 22.58 4.34
CA ASP A 58 -1.42 23.67 3.46
C ASP A 58 -0.30 24.69 3.21
N GLU A 59 0.48 25.02 4.24
CA GLU A 59 1.66 25.89 4.09
C GLU A 59 2.73 25.25 3.21
N ILE A 60 3.00 23.95 3.38
CA ILE A 60 3.94 23.19 2.53
C ILE A 60 3.44 23.17 1.08
N ALA A 61 2.15 22.90 0.85
CA ALA A 61 1.57 22.87 -0.49
C ALA A 61 1.64 24.24 -1.20
N ALA A 62 1.62 25.33 -0.44
CA ALA A 62 1.74 26.69 -0.96
C ALA A 62 3.20 27.13 -1.24
N GLN A 63 4.21 26.32 -0.87
CA GLN A 63 5.61 26.69 -1.09
C GLN A 63 5.96 26.62 -2.59
N PRO A 64 6.58 27.68 -3.15
CA PRO A 64 6.91 27.75 -4.57
C PRO A 64 8.04 26.80 -4.99
N ASP A 65 8.97 26.50 -4.08
CA ASP A 65 10.21 25.76 -4.35
C ASP A 65 10.28 24.44 -3.57
N VAL A 66 9.32 23.55 -3.80
CA VAL A 66 9.41 22.17 -3.27
C VAL A 66 10.40 21.39 -4.14
N PRO A 67 11.49 20.83 -3.56
CA PRO A 67 12.48 20.08 -4.32
C PRO A 67 11.85 18.96 -5.17
N HIS A 68 12.07 19.02 -6.48
CA HIS A 68 11.56 18.02 -7.41
C HIS A 68 12.26 16.67 -7.15
N GLN A 69 11.50 15.63 -6.78
CA GLN A 69 12.00 14.26 -6.57
C GLN A 69 13.06 14.11 -5.45
N ALA A 70 12.92 14.82 -4.34
CA ALA A 70 13.82 14.64 -3.20
C ALA A 70 13.71 13.24 -2.58
N SER A 71 14.84 12.68 -2.13
CA SER A 71 14.84 11.50 -1.27
C SER A 71 13.97 11.75 -0.03
N PRO A 72 13.29 10.71 0.49
CA PRO A 72 12.51 10.84 1.71
C PRO A 72 13.35 11.34 2.88
N VAL A 73 12.76 12.21 3.71
CA VAL A 73 13.42 12.82 4.87
C VAL A 73 12.74 12.46 6.18
N SER A 74 13.50 12.54 7.27
CA SER A 74 12.93 12.40 8.61
C SER A 74 11.89 13.48 8.83
N ALA A 75 10.83 13.11 9.54
CA ALA A 75 9.79 14.07 9.91
C ALA A 75 10.42 15.20 10.76
N PRO A 76 10.11 16.48 10.47
CA PRO A 76 10.71 17.61 11.17
C PRO A 76 10.14 17.81 12.59
N GLN A 77 9.05 17.13 12.94
CA GLN A 77 8.46 17.20 14.27
C GLN A 77 9.37 16.57 15.33
N GLU A 78 9.50 17.25 16.46
CA GLU A 78 10.33 16.83 17.60
C GLU A 78 9.43 16.64 18.84
N PRO A 79 8.73 15.48 18.98
CA PRO A 79 8.00 15.18 20.21
C PRO A 79 8.97 14.97 21.39
N ASP A 80 8.54 15.32 22.61
CA ASP A 80 9.35 15.18 23.83
C ASP A 80 9.85 13.74 24.06
N GLU A 81 9.05 12.76 23.63
CA GLU A 81 9.40 11.35 23.59
C GLU A 81 9.04 10.77 22.22
N PRO A 82 9.94 10.00 21.57
CA PRO A 82 9.62 9.31 20.34
C PRO A 82 8.45 8.34 20.51
N VAL A 83 7.54 8.30 19.54
CA VAL A 83 6.36 7.45 19.55
C VAL A 83 6.44 6.39 18.44
N ARG A 84 6.01 5.17 18.78
CA ARG A 84 5.93 4.03 17.87
C ARG A 84 4.56 3.38 17.91
N VAL A 85 4.01 3.12 16.73
CA VAL A 85 2.84 2.25 16.55
C VAL A 85 3.30 0.98 15.84
N VAL A 86 3.10 -0.17 16.45
CA VAL A 86 3.35 -1.47 15.81
C VAL A 86 2.02 -2.08 15.40
N VAL A 87 1.87 -2.39 14.11
CA VAL A 87 0.68 -3.07 13.59
C VAL A 87 0.99 -4.54 13.40
N VAL A 88 0.23 -5.40 14.08
CA VAL A 88 0.26 -6.85 13.90
C VAL A 88 -1.03 -7.24 13.17
N GLY A 89 -0.95 -7.55 11.88
CA GLY A 89 -2.16 -7.73 11.07
C GLY A 89 -1.94 -7.88 9.57
N SER A 90 -3.01 -7.67 8.82
CA SER A 90 -3.00 -7.71 7.34
C SER A 90 -2.49 -6.40 6.71
N ASP A 91 -2.18 -6.44 5.42
CA ASP A 91 -1.82 -5.24 4.64
C ASP A 91 -2.90 -4.15 4.74
N ALA A 92 -4.17 -4.56 4.66
CA ALA A 92 -5.32 -3.67 4.81
C ALA A 92 -5.39 -3.00 6.20
N ALA A 93 -4.99 -3.70 7.26
CA ALA A 93 -4.95 -3.15 8.62
C ALA A 93 -3.89 -2.06 8.74
N LEU A 94 -2.67 -2.35 8.25
CA LEU A 94 -1.57 -1.38 8.24
C LEU A 94 -1.92 -0.16 7.39
N ALA A 95 -2.48 -0.35 6.19
CA ALA A 95 -2.93 0.74 5.32
C ALA A 95 -3.99 1.63 6.00
N ALA A 96 -4.92 1.05 6.77
CA ALA A 96 -5.91 1.82 7.52
C ALA A 96 -5.26 2.68 8.63
N VAL A 97 -4.32 2.11 9.39
CA VAL A 97 -3.57 2.81 10.45
C VAL A 97 -2.74 3.97 9.85
N VAL A 98 -1.96 3.71 8.81
CA VAL A 98 -1.11 4.74 8.18
C VAL A 98 -1.97 5.80 7.47
N THR A 99 -3.11 5.42 6.88
CA THR A 99 -4.10 6.39 6.38
C THR A 99 -4.59 7.32 7.48
N ARG A 100 -4.86 6.79 8.68
CA ARG A 100 -5.26 7.64 9.82
C ARG A 100 -4.13 8.59 10.22
N LEU A 101 -2.92 8.08 10.42
CA LEU A 101 -1.75 8.89 10.77
C LEU A 101 -1.49 10.02 9.76
N MET A 102 -1.54 9.70 8.46
CA MET A 102 -1.45 10.69 7.39
C MET A 102 -2.54 11.76 7.49
N ARG A 103 -3.80 11.37 7.73
CA ARG A 103 -4.94 12.30 7.79
C ARG A 103 -4.90 13.25 9.00
N ILE A 104 -4.15 12.90 10.05
CA ILE A 104 -3.98 13.74 11.23
C ILE A 104 -2.59 14.42 11.28
N ASP A 105 -1.86 14.41 10.17
CA ASP A 105 -0.46 14.91 10.04
C ASP A 105 0.50 14.33 11.09
N ALA A 106 0.30 13.06 11.47
CA ALA A 106 1.10 12.36 12.48
C ALA A 106 2.06 11.34 11.88
N LEU A 107 2.56 11.58 10.66
CA LEU A 107 3.54 10.69 10.02
C LEU A 107 4.94 10.75 10.67
N TRP A 108 5.14 11.65 11.64
CA TRP A 108 6.29 11.63 12.55
C TRP A 108 6.28 10.44 13.52
N ILE A 109 5.11 9.82 13.75
CA ILE A 109 5.01 8.59 14.54
C ILE A 109 5.62 7.44 13.74
N SER A 110 6.60 6.76 14.33
CA SER A 110 7.22 5.60 13.69
C SER A 110 6.28 4.41 13.63
N VAL A 111 6.29 3.66 12.52
CA VAL A 111 5.42 2.49 12.31
C VAL A 111 6.24 1.22 12.12
N GLY A 112 6.02 0.25 12.99
CA GLY A 112 6.47 -1.13 12.82
C GLY A 112 5.35 -2.01 12.27
N PHE A 113 5.70 -3.06 11.55
CA PHE A 113 4.73 -3.99 10.96
C PHE A 113 5.11 -5.44 11.17
N VAL A 114 4.15 -6.25 11.59
CA VAL A 114 4.25 -7.70 11.67
C VAL A 114 3.12 -8.30 10.83
N PRO A 115 3.41 -8.80 9.61
CA PRO A 115 2.38 -9.36 8.75
C PRO A 115 1.84 -10.67 9.30
N THR A 116 0.52 -10.84 9.26
CA THR A 116 -0.13 -12.14 9.56
C THR A 116 -0.23 -13.06 8.35
N ASP A 117 0.05 -12.56 7.14
CA ASP A 117 0.06 -13.28 5.88
C ASP A 117 1.48 -13.29 5.29
N ALA A 118 1.98 -14.48 4.95
CA ALA A 118 3.29 -14.67 4.34
C ALA A 118 3.40 -14.07 2.93
N THR A 119 2.28 -13.75 2.29
CA THR A 119 2.21 -13.14 0.95
C THR A 119 1.97 -11.62 1.00
N SER A 120 2.14 -11.01 2.18
CA SER A 120 2.03 -9.56 2.39
C SER A 120 2.89 -8.78 1.39
N SER A 121 2.22 -7.98 0.57
CA SER A 121 2.87 -7.11 -0.42
C SER A 121 3.63 -5.97 0.25
N ILE A 122 3.10 -5.45 1.36
CA ILE A 122 3.78 -4.39 2.13
C ILE A 122 5.06 -4.94 2.74
N ALA A 123 5.03 -6.15 3.31
CA ALA A 123 6.23 -6.78 3.86
C ALA A 123 7.32 -6.96 2.80
N THR A 124 6.95 -7.33 1.57
CA THR A 124 7.89 -7.40 0.44
C THR A 124 8.48 -6.05 0.08
N VAL A 125 7.66 -5.01 -0.08
CA VAL A 125 8.16 -3.65 -0.40
C VAL A 125 9.09 -3.13 0.70
N TRP A 126 8.83 -3.48 1.96
CA TRP A 126 9.62 -3.05 3.11
C TRP A 126 10.79 -3.99 3.45
N GLY A 127 11.04 -5.02 2.64
CA GLY A 127 12.13 -5.99 2.86
C GLY A 127 11.98 -6.81 4.14
N LEU A 128 10.77 -6.90 4.69
CA LEU A 128 10.44 -7.66 5.91
C LEU A 128 10.21 -9.15 5.60
N ASP A 129 9.98 -9.49 4.34
CA ASP A 129 9.86 -10.87 3.85
C ASP A 129 11.22 -11.56 3.61
N ALA A 130 12.27 -10.77 3.34
CA ALA A 130 13.64 -11.24 3.13
C ALA A 130 14.17 -11.96 4.38
N GLY A 131 14.16 -13.29 4.34
CA GLY A 131 14.66 -14.16 5.40
C GLY A 131 13.65 -14.51 6.50
N GLN A 132 12.34 -14.51 6.20
CA GLN A 132 11.20 -14.89 7.07
C GLN A 132 11.58 -15.18 8.53
N LEU A 133 11.53 -14.12 9.34
CA LEU A 133 11.73 -14.22 10.77
C LEU A 133 10.52 -14.92 11.42
N PRO A 134 10.73 -15.87 12.36
CA PRO A 134 9.65 -16.38 13.20
C PRO A 134 8.89 -15.22 13.88
N GLY A 135 7.62 -15.43 14.23
CA GLY A 135 6.73 -14.38 14.74
C GLY A 135 7.33 -13.49 15.84
N ALA A 136 8.06 -14.06 16.81
CA ALA A 136 8.72 -13.31 17.87
C ALA A 136 9.86 -12.40 17.36
N ALA A 137 10.65 -12.85 16.38
CA ALA A 137 11.72 -12.04 15.81
C ALA A 137 11.19 -10.95 14.86
N ALA A 138 10.06 -11.20 14.19
CA ALA A 138 9.34 -10.17 13.44
C ALA A 138 8.77 -9.10 14.39
N LEU A 139 8.19 -9.51 15.52
CA LEU A 139 7.71 -8.61 16.57
C LEU A 139 8.85 -7.79 17.19
N ASP A 140 9.96 -8.42 17.56
CA ASP A 140 11.14 -7.72 18.08
C ASP A 140 11.68 -6.69 17.06
N THR A 141 11.79 -7.07 15.79
CA THR A 141 12.20 -6.14 14.72
C THR A 141 11.23 -4.95 14.64
N ALA A 142 9.92 -5.18 14.65
CA ALA A 142 8.93 -4.11 14.59
C ALA A 142 8.96 -3.20 15.83
N LEU A 143 9.28 -3.75 17.00
CA LEU A 143 9.38 -3.02 18.27
C LEU A 143 10.68 -2.20 18.37
N THR A 144 11.82 -2.74 17.93
CA THR A 144 13.16 -2.19 18.22
C THR A 144 13.89 -1.64 17.00
N GLY A 145 13.49 -2.03 15.78
CA GLY A 145 14.15 -1.66 14.54
C GLY A 145 14.18 -0.15 14.29
N ALA A 146 15.19 0.31 13.56
CA ALA A 146 15.30 1.71 13.17
C ALA A 146 14.21 2.06 12.15
N ALA A 147 13.46 3.14 12.42
CA ALA A 147 12.53 3.69 11.45
C ALA A 147 13.30 4.48 10.39
N GLN A 148 12.96 4.27 9.12
CA GLN A 148 13.57 4.94 7.99
C GLN A 148 12.54 5.84 7.29
N PRO A 149 12.94 7.06 6.89
CA PRO A 149 12.15 7.88 5.97
C PRO A 149 11.78 7.09 4.73
N THR A 150 10.50 7.16 4.36
CA THR A 150 9.93 6.38 3.26
C THR A 150 8.90 7.20 2.50
N ALA A 151 9.03 7.24 1.17
CA ALA A 151 8.04 7.92 0.34
C ALA A 151 6.67 7.27 0.55
N LEU A 152 5.64 8.11 0.77
CA LEU A 152 4.28 7.65 0.99
C LEU A 152 3.42 7.98 -0.22
N ILE A 153 2.75 6.97 -0.81
CA ILE A 153 1.80 7.17 -1.91
C ILE A 153 0.37 7.20 -1.36
N ARG A 154 -0.41 8.17 -1.81
CA ARG A 154 -1.84 8.29 -1.53
C ARG A 154 -2.64 8.57 -2.79
N ASP A 155 -3.94 8.40 -2.71
CA ASP A 155 -4.85 8.91 -3.73
C ASP A 155 -5.55 10.23 -3.32
N ASP A 156 -6.36 10.73 -4.24
CA ASP A 156 -7.21 11.91 -4.09
C ASP A 156 -8.26 11.76 -2.97
N THR A 157 -8.71 10.53 -2.68
CA THR A 157 -9.59 10.23 -1.52
C THR A 157 -8.86 10.32 -0.18
N GLY A 158 -7.54 10.51 -0.19
CA GLY A 158 -6.70 10.53 0.99
C GLY A 158 -6.59 9.16 1.63
N THR A 159 -6.47 8.12 0.81
CA THR A 159 -6.17 6.75 1.23
C THR A 159 -4.77 6.39 0.77
N VAL A 160 -3.98 5.75 1.63
CA VAL A 160 -2.59 5.37 1.30
C VAL A 160 -2.54 4.05 0.52
N THR A 161 -1.46 3.85 -0.22
CA THR A 161 -1.05 2.56 -0.77
C THR A 161 0.39 2.31 -0.35
N LEU A 162 0.67 1.16 0.26
CA LEU A 162 1.96 0.84 0.87
C LEU A 162 2.68 -0.32 0.21
N GLY A 163 1.95 -1.24 -0.41
CA GLY A 163 2.51 -2.45 -1.03
C GLY A 163 2.23 -2.49 -2.52
N CYS A 164 0.96 -2.44 -2.93
CA CYS A 164 0.58 -2.61 -4.33
C CYS A 164 -0.79 -2.00 -4.61
N ALA A 165 -0.95 -1.41 -5.78
CA ALA A 165 -2.26 -1.15 -6.35
C ALA A 165 -2.37 -1.59 -7.80
N GLU A 166 -3.56 -2.06 -8.16
CA GLU A 166 -3.92 -2.52 -9.49
C GLU A 166 -5.14 -1.78 -9.99
N ILE A 167 -5.10 -1.39 -11.26
CA ILE A 167 -6.16 -0.66 -11.95
C ILE A 167 -6.49 -1.46 -13.22
N PHE A 168 -7.71 -1.98 -13.32
CA PHE A 168 -8.12 -2.89 -14.39
C PHE A 168 -9.63 -2.82 -14.65
N HIS A 169 -10.13 -3.52 -15.67
CA HIS A 169 -11.56 -3.71 -15.89
C HIS A 169 -11.94 -5.16 -15.60
N ALA A 170 -12.92 -5.39 -14.72
CA ALA A 170 -13.27 -6.75 -14.31
C ALA A 170 -13.78 -7.62 -15.48
N GLY A 171 -13.12 -8.75 -15.74
CA GLY A 171 -13.49 -9.75 -16.74
C GLY A 171 -13.16 -9.40 -18.19
N SER A 172 -12.48 -8.28 -18.48
CA SER A 172 -12.11 -7.90 -19.84
C SER A 172 -10.84 -7.03 -19.89
N THR A 173 -10.30 -6.80 -21.09
CA THR A 173 -9.22 -5.82 -21.27
C THR A 173 -9.70 -4.42 -20.86
N MET A 174 -8.79 -3.64 -20.27
CA MET A 174 -9.12 -2.30 -19.79
C MET A 174 -9.16 -1.32 -20.96
N VAL A 175 -10.28 -0.60 -21.12
CA VAL A 175 -10.38 0.54 -22.04
C VAL A 175 -10.01 1.80 -21.27
N GLY A 176 -8.95 2.48 -21.67
CA GLY A 176 -8.44 3.66 -21.00
C GLY A 176 -6.94 3.88 -21.19
N GLU A 177 -6.42 4.82 -20.41
CA GLU A 177 -5.01 5.23 -20.39
C GLU A 177 -4.49 5.22 -18.95
N VAL A 178 -3.21 4.92 -18.78
CA VAL A 178 -2.45 5.12 -17.55
C VAL A 178 -1.19 5.91 -17.86
N ILE A 179 -0.99 7.01 -17.14
CA ILE A 179 0.14 7.93 -17.28
C ILE A 179 0.91 7.93 -15.96
N VAL A 180 2.24 7.84 -16.03
CA VAL A 180 3.16 8.02 -14.90
C VAL A 180 3.92 9.32 -15.10
N ASP A 181 3.74 10.27 -14.19
CA ASP A 181 4.15 11.67 -14.34
C ASP A 181 3.72 12.29 -15.68
N SER A 182 4.55 12.19 -16.73
CA SER A 182 4.25 12.72 -18.08
C SER A 182 4.36 11.67 -19.20
N GLU A 183 4.62 10.41 -18.85
CA GLU A 183 4.81 9.32 -19.80
C GLU A 183 3.63 8.35 -19.77
N THR A 184 3.08 8.01 -20.94
CA THR A 184 2.00 7.03 -21.07
C THR A 184 2.54 5.61 -20.88
N LEU A 185 2.11 4.94 -19.80
CA LEU A 185 2.44 3.55 -19.48
C LEU A 185 1.56 2.56 -20.26
N PHE A 186 0.28 2.89 -20.38
CA PHE A 186 -0.75 2.01 -20.90
C PHE A 186 -1.74 2.81 -21.73
N LEU A 187 -2.12 2.31 -22.89
CA LEU A 187 -3.22 2.84 -23.69
C LEU A 187 -3.93 1.68 -24.39
N ASN A 188 -5.24 1.63 -24.28
CA ASN A 188 -6.06 0.69 -25.03
C ASN A 188 -7.49 1.24 -25.23
N ASP A 189 -8.02 1.11 -26.44
CA ASP A 189 -9.31 1.67 -26.86
C ASP A 189 -10.39 0.59 -27.09
N SER A 190 -10.07 -0.68 -26.86
CA SER A 190 -10.96 -1.81 -27.17
C SER A 190 -11.14 -2.78 -26.00
N SER A 191 -12.38 -3.22 -25.78
CA SER A 191 -12.70 -4.20 -24.73
C SER A 191 -12.86 -5.60 -25.32
N VAL A 192 -12.07 -6.54 -24.82
CA VAL A 192 -12.12 -7.96 -25.14
C VAL A 192 -12.34 -8.73 -23.84
N ARG A 193 -13.47 -9.45 -23.77
CA ARG A 193 -13.76 -10.35 -22.63
C ARG A 193 -12.61 -11.37 -22.47
N TRP A 194 -12.25 -11.63 -21.22
CA TRP A 194 -11.24 -12.63 -20.87
C TRP A 194 -11.49 -13.96 -21.60
N ASN A 195 -10.49 -14.37 -22.38
CA ASN A 195 -10.56 -15.53 -23.27
C ASN A 195 -9.37 -16.49 -23.10
N GLY A 196 -8.53 -16.25 -22.08
CA GLY A 196 -7.35 -17.06 -21.77
C GLY A 196 -6.06 -16.64 -22.46
N ARG A 197 -6.04 -15.50 -23.13
CA ARG A 197 -4.85 -14.96 -23.83
C ARG A 197 -4.35 -13.68 -23.18
N PRO A 198 -3.02 -13.44 -23.19
CA PRO A 198 -2.48 -12.15 -22.77
C PRO A 198 -3.06 -10.98 -23.58
N GLY A 199 -3.07 -9.80 -22.97
CA GLY A 199 -3.61 -8.58 -23.56
C GLY A 199 -3.50 -7.37 -22.61
N PRO A 200 -4.05 -6.21 -22.99
CA PRO A 200 -3.97 -4.99 -22.21
C PRO A 200 -5.01 -4.99 -21.08
N TYR A 201 -4.67 -5.59 -19.93
CA TYR A 201 -5.63 -5.78 -18.82
C TYR A 201 -5.65 -4.66 -17.79
N GLY A 202 -4.68 -3.74 -17.83
CA GLY A 202 -4.60 -2.64 -16.87
C GLY A 202 -3.17 -2.26 -16.54
N ALA A 203 -2.98 -1.73 -15.34
CA ALA A 203 -1.67 -1.44 -14.79
C ALA A 203 -1.59 -1.86 -13.31
N ARG A 204 -0.37 -2.16 -12.88
CA ARG A 204 0.01 -2.34 -11.48
C ARG A 204 1.05 -1.29 -11.13
N PHE A 205 0.98 -0.73 -9.94
CA PHE A 205 2.11 0.00 -9.37
C PHE A 205 2.42 -0.49 -7.95
N VAL A 206 3.68 -0.32 -7.57
CA VAL A 206 4.17 -0.51 -6.20
C VAL A 206 4.79 0.81 -5.73
N PRO A 207 4.52 1.26 -4.49
CA PRO A 207 5.30 2.33 -3.89
C PRO A 207 6.78 1.94 -3.82
N THR A 208 7.67 2.88 -4.13
CA THR A 208 9.10 2.72 -3.88
C THR A 208 9.48 3.38 -2.57
N THR A 209 10.43 2.81 -1.83
CA THR A 209 10.82 3.35 -0.52
C THR A 209 11.57 4.68 -0.62
N GLY A 210 12.16 4.99 -1.78
CA GLY A 210 12.86 6.24 -2.08
C GLY A 210 12.16 7.09 -3.15
N ALA A 211 12.90 8.03 -3.72
CA ALA A 211 12.44 8.82 -4.86
C ALA A 211 12.47 7.97 -6.16
N PRO A 212 11.54 8.18 -7.10
CA PRO A 212 10.52 9.24 -7.11
C PRO A 212 9.27 8.93 -6.26
N GLY A 213 9.00 7.67 -5.91
CA GLY A 213 7.96 7.28 -4.95
C GLY A 213 7.09 6.11 -5.41
N LEU A 214 6.99 5.85 -6.72
CA LEU A 214 6.31 4.67 -7.25
C LEU A 214 6.97 4.13 -8.53
N ALA A 215 6.76 2.84 -8.78
CA ALA A 215 7.11 2.14 -10.01
C ALA A 215 5.89 1.39 -10.54
N ALA A 216 5.63 1.46 -11.83
CA ALA A 216 4.43 0.93 -12.45
C ALA A 216 4.72 0.15 -13.74
N THR A 217 3.90 -0.86 -14.01
CA THR A 217 4.01 -1.77 -15.16
C THR A 217 2.60 -2.15 -15.68
N PRO A 218 2.43 -2.40 -16.99
CA PRO A 218 1.18 -2.94 -17.53
C PRO A 218 0.84 -4.33 -16.98
N LEU A 219 -0.45 -4.60 -16.79
CA LEU A 219 -0.99 -5.94 -16.59
C LEU A 219 -1.21 -6.60 -17.96
N THR A 220 -0.54 -7.74 -18.19
CA THR A 220 -0.62 -8.51 -19.44
C THR A 220 -1.67 -9.62 -19.39
N THR A 221 -2.25 -9.88 -18.22
CA THR A 221 -3.37 -10.80 -17.99
C THR A 221 -4.29 -10.21 -16.92
N PRO A 222 -5.53 -10.72 -16.72
CA PRO A 222 -6.39 -10.24 -15.64
C PRO A 222 -5.67 -10.26 -14.29
N SER A 223 -5.95 -9.28 -13.44
CA SER A 223 -5.47 -9.26 -12.05
C SER A 223 -5.86 -10.54 -11.31
N THR A 224 -5.04 -10.97 -10.35
CA THR A 224 -5.41 -12.05 -9.41
C THR A 224 -6.61 -11.69 -8.53
N GLN A 225 -6.92 -10.39 -8.41
CA GLN A 225 -8.06 -9.83 -7.69
C GLN A 225 -9.31 -9.70 -8.58
N ASP A 226 -9.24 -10.07 -9.86
CA ASP A 226 -10.39 -10.05 -10.77
C ASP A 226 -11.31 -11.27 -10.53
N SER A 227 -12.27 -11.09 -9.63
CA SER A 227 -13.26 -12.13 -9.29
C SER A 227 -14.13 -12.55 -10.48
N VAL A 228 -14.37 -11.67 -11.46
CA VAL A 228 -15.17 -11.98 -12.65
C VAL A 228 -14.38 -12.88 -13.59
N ALA A 229 -13.10 -12.58 -13.82
CA ALA A 229 -12.21 -13.44 -14.58
C ALA A 229 -12.01 -14.80 -13.90
N ALA A 230 -11.88 -14.82 -12.56
CA ALA A 230 -11.74 -16.05 -11.78
C ALA A 230 -12.96 -16.98 -11.91
N GLN A 231 -14.17 -16.44 -12.01
CA GLN A 231 -15.40 -17.21 -12.21
C GLN A 231 -15.58 -17.74 -13.64
N HIS A 232 -14.87 -17.17 -14.61
CA HIS A 232 -14.98 -17.53 -16.03
C HIS A 232 -13.63 -17.95 -16.61
N PRO A 233 -13.00 -19.01 -16.08
CA PRO A 233 -11.71 -19.45 -16.58
C PRO A 233 -11.85 -19.98 -18.02
N PRO A 234 -10.88 -19.70 -18.90
CA PRO A 234 -10.87 -20.20 -20.27
C PRO A 234 -10.85 -21.74 -20.29
N LYS A 235 -11.62 -22.34 -21.20
CA LYS A 235 -11.63 -23.80 -21.36
C LYS A 235 -10.29 -24.29 -21.91
N LYS A 236 -9.63 -25.24 -21.22
CA LYS A 236 -8.48 -25.98 -21.76
C LYS A 236 -8.90 -26.71 -23.05
N ARG A 237 -8.15 -26.56 -24.14
CA ARG A 237 -8.45 -27.26 -25.40
C ARG A 237 -7.99 -28.72 -25.31
N LEU A 238 -8.89 -29.65 -25.62
CA LEU A 238 -8.69 -31.10 -25.49
C LEU A 238 -7.60 -31.68 -26.44
N PHE A 239 -7.15 -30.93 -27.45
CA PHE A 239 -6.21 -31.40 -28.49
C PHE A 239 -5.06 -30.43 -28.80
N GLY A 240 -4.77 -29.45 -27.93
CA GLY A 240 -3.72 -28.45 -28.17
C GLY A 240 -2.39 -28.84 -27.55
N LEU A 241 -1.46 -29.38 -28.35
CA LEU A 241 -0.17 -29.89 -27.88
C LEU A 241 0.86 -28.84 -27.43
N LEU A 242 0.55 -27.52 -27.38
CA LEU A 242 1.58 -26.48 -27.16
C LEU A 242 1.11 -25.14 -26.54
N GLY A 243 -0.05 -25.06 -25.88
CA GLY A 243 -0.49 -23.78 -25.29
C GLY A 243 -1.36 -23.92 -24.06
N GLY A 244 -0.76 -23.72 -22.87
CA GLY A 244 -1.51 -23.51 -21.64
C GLY A 244 -2.32 -22.21 -21.67
N THR A 245 -3.38 -22.13 -20.87
CA THR A 245 -4.10 -20.88 -20.62
C THR A 245 -3.20 -19.93 -19.83
N ALA A 246 -3.11 -18.66 -20.21
CA ALA A 246 -2.32 -17.69 -19.46
C ALA A 246 -2.85 -17.58 -18.02
N GLN A 247 -1.93 -17.54 -17.05
CA GLN A 247 -2.28 -17.40 -15.64
C GLN A 247 -2.57 -15.93 -15.32
N PRO A 248 -3.63 -15.63 -14.53
CA PRO A 248 -3.85 -14.28 -14.00
C PRO A 248 -2.65 -13.74 -13.22
N GLY A 249 -2.50 -12.41 -13.21
CA GLY A 249 -1.45 -11.69 -12.49
C GLY A 249 -0.15 -11.43 -13.26
N GLY A 250 -0.09 -11.82 -14.54
CA GLY A 250 1.00 -11.46 -15.44
C GLY A 250 1.13 -9.96 -15.65
N VAL A 251 2.38 -9.49 -15.63
CA VAL A 251 2.81 -8.10 -15.89
C VAL A 251 3.75 -8.06 -17.10
N ASP A 252 4.08 -6.87 -17.59
CA ASP A 252 5.14 -6.66 -18.59
C ASP A 252 6.43 -6.15 -17.91
N PRO A 253 7.38 -7.04 -17.56
CA PRO A 253 8.57 -6.66 -16.80
C PRO A 253 9.54 -5.78 -17.60
N ASP A 254 9.43 -5.76 -18.93
CA ASP A 254 10.29 -4.95 -19.79
C ASP A 254 9.77 -3.51 -19.91
N THR A 255 8.51 -3.27 -19.51
CA THR A 255 7.87 -1.96 -19.50
C THR A 255 7.62 -1.52 -18.06
N VAL A 256 8.58 -0.79 -17.49
CA VAL A 256 8.48 -0.19 -16.15
C VAL A 256 8.74 1.31 -16.23
N LEU A 257 7.79 2.10 -15.73
CA LEU A 257 7.96 3.54 -15.52
C LEU A 257 8.03 3.83 -14.02
N THR A 258 8.87 4.79 -13.64
CA THR A 258 8.94 5.31 -12.27
C THR A 258 8.53 6.78 -12.26
N GLY A 259 7.85 7.20 -11.20
CA GLY A 259 7.34 8.57 -11.11
C GLY A 259 6.89 8.94 -9.70
N ARG A 260 6.36 10.16 -9.57
CA ARG A 260 5.76 10.64 -8.31
C ARG A 260 4.25 10.48 -8.32
N ALA A 261 3.66 10.49 -9.49
CA ALA A 261 2.23 10.37 -9.68
C ALA A 261 1.91 9.35 -10.78
N LEU A 262 0.77 8.69 -10.61
CA LEU A 262 0.14 7.85 -11.59
C LEU A 262 -1.32 8.28 -11.72
N GLN A 263 -1.74 8.58 -12.94
CA GLN A 263 -3.13 8.88 -13.26
C GLN A 263 -3.67 7.81 -14.20
N ALA A 264 -4.85 7.30 -13.91
CA ALA A 264 -5.58 6.41 -14.79
C ALA A 264 -6.96 6.98 -15.11
N GLY A 265 -7.37 6.86 -16.37
CA GLY A 265 -8.69 7.25 -16.86
C GLY A 265 -9.24 6.20 -17.83
N GLY A 266 -10.52 5.88 -17.71
CA GLY A 266 -11.12 4.84 -18.56
C GLY A 266 -12.55 4.46 -18.15
N GLU A 267 -13.01 3.33 -18.69
CA GLU A 267 -14.39 2.87 -18.48
C GLU A 267 -14.48 1.82 -17.36
N LYS A 268 -15.24 2.13 -16.31
CA LYS A 268 -15.54 1.22 -15.18
C LYS A 268 -14.27 0.58 -14.59
N LEU A 269 -13.30 1.40 -14.25
CA LEU A 269 -12.06 0.98 -13.62
C LEU A 269 -12.35 0.36 -12.25
N THR A 270 -11.90 -0.87 -12.06
CA THR A 270 -11.72 -1.51 -10.76
C THR A 270 -10.35 -1.10 -10.24
N VAL A 271 -10.31 -0.65 -8.98
CA VAL A 271 -9.07 -0.28 -8.30
C VAL A 271 -8.95 -1.09 -7.04
N VAL A 272 -7.84 -1.81 -6.88
CA VAL A 272 -7.52 -2.59 -5.66
C VAL A 272 -6.22 -2.03 -5.09
N ARG A 273 -6.19 -1.75 -3.78
CA ARG A 273 -5.03 -1.21 -3.05
C ARG A 273 -4.76 -2.11 -1.86
N ASP A 274 -3.56 -2.66 -1.74
CA ASP A 274 -3.15 -3.48 -0.60
C ASP A 274 -4.18 -4.58 -0.27
N GLY A 275 -4.74 -5.20 -1.32
CA GLY A 275 -5.79 -6.23 -1.25
C GLY A 275 -7.23 -5.72 -1.05
N VAL A 276 -7.44 -4.42 -0.84
CA VAL A 276 -8.75 -3.80 -0.63
C VAL A 276 -9.29 -3.21 -1.93
N ALA A 277 -10.38 -3.77 -2.45
CA ALA A 277 -11.07 -3.23 -3.61
C ALA A 277 -11.82 -1.94 -3.27
N HIS A 278 -11.75 -0.95 -4.17
CA HIS A 278 -12.62 0.22 -4.10
C HIS A 278 -14.09 -0.22 -4.21
N PRO A 279 -15.03 0.34 -3.42
CA PRO A 279 -16.40 -0.18 -3.33
C PRO A 279 -17.19 -0.16 -4.64
N ARG A 280 -16.80 0.69 -5.59
CA ARG A 280 -17.51 0.91 -6.86
C ARG A 280 -16.51 1.13 -8.00
N PRO A 281 -16.84 0.74 -9.24
CA PRO A 281 -16.04 1.15 -10.39
C PRO A 281 -15.95 2.67 -10.51
N VAL A 282 -14.80 3.18 -10.97
CA VAL A 282 -14.54 4.61 -11.17
C VAL A 282 -14.19 4.90 -12.63
N SER A 283 -14.31 6.15 -13.07
CA SER A 283 -13.87 6.58 -14.41
C SER A 283 -12.43 7.10 -14.42
N SER A 284 -11.91 7.47 -13.26
CA SER A 284 -10.53 7.93 -13.09
C SER A 284 -10.07 7.71 -11.66
N VAL A 285 -8.75 7.62 -11.48
CA VAL A 285 -8.09 7.62 -10.17
C VAL A 285 -6.70 8.23 -10.33
N THR A 286 -6.26 8.97 -9.33
CA THR A 286 -4.92 9.55 -9.29
C THR A 286 -4.22 9.15 -8.00
N PHE A 287 -3.01 8.63 -8.13
CA PHE A 287 -2.10 8.32 -7.04
C PHE A 287 -0.91 9.27 -7.11
N TYR A 288 -0.46 9.77 -5.97
CA TYR A 288 0.66 10.69 -5.89
C TYR A 288 1.39 10.58 -4.56
N ARG A 289 2.67 10.93 -4.58
CA ARG A 289 3.47 11.03 -3.36
C ARG A 289 2.92 12.14 -2.46
N HIS A 290 2.70 11.79 -1.20
CA HIS A 290 2.27 12.72 -0.16
C HIS A 290 3.40 13.70 0.21
N LEU A 291 3.02 14.84 0.80
CA LEU A 291 3.95 15.91 1.18
C LEU A 291 4.85 15.54 2.36
N ARG A 292 4.42 14.57 3.19
CA ARG A 292 5.18 14.02 4.31
C ARG A 292 5.61 12.60 3.98
N ASP A 293 6.83 12.26 4.39
CA ASP A 293 7.36 10.90 4.30
C ASP A 293 7.03 10.12 5.59
N GLY A 294 6.70 8.84 5.42
CA GLY A 294 6.45 7.95 6.54
C GLY A 294 7.75 7.54 7.24
N GLN A 295 7.67 7.29 8.55
CA GLN A 295 8.79 6.78 9.34
C GLN A 295 8.58 5.28 9.61
N PHE A 296 9.07 4.41 8.74
CA PHE A 296 8.74 2.98 8.78
C PHE A 296 9.91 2.10 9.17
N VAL A 297 9.67 1.11 10.03
CA VAL A 297 10.63 0.05 10.30
C VAL A 297 10.66 -0.89 9.10
N ARG A 298 11.75 -0.81 8.33
CA ARG A 298 11.97 -1.58 7.09
C ARG A 298 13.45 -1.96 6.94
N ARG A 299 13.74 -2.89 6.03
CA ARG A 299 15.09 -3.34 5.69
C ARG A 299 15.56 -2.83 4.34
#